data_AF-A0A356UGT8-F1
#
_entry.id   AF-A0A356UGT8-F1
#
_cell.length_a   1.000
_cell.length_b   1.000
_cell.length_c   1.000
_cell.angle_alpha   90.00
_cell.angle_beta   90.00
_cell.angle_gamma   90.00
#
_symmetry.space_group_name_H-M   'P 1'
#
loop_
_entity.id
_entity.type
_entity.pdbx_description
1 polymer ?
#
loop_
_entity_poly.entity_id
_entity_poly.type
_entity_poly.pdbx_seq_one_letter_code
_entity_poly.pdbx_strand_id
1 'polypeptide(L)' 'MLPLRFIAENIGCDVKWNSDTQEVTVSYPKD' A
#
# COMPACT_ATOMS: atom_id res chain seq x y z
N MET A 1 11.40 -10.57 8.27
CA MET A 1 10.08 -9.96 8.04
C MET A 1 10.31 -8.73 7.16
N LEU A 2 9.61 -8.59 6.02
CA LEU A 2 9.83 -7.49 5.06
C LEU A 2 8.62 -6.54 5.08
N PRO A 3 8.79 -5.21 4.96
CA PRO A 3 7.67 -4.28 4.98
C PRO A 3 6.83 -4.39 3.69
N LEU A 4 5.53 -4.65 3.82
CA LEU A 4 4.60 -4.67 2.68
C LEU A 4 4.64 -3.36 1.87
N ARG A 5 4.74 -2.22 2.56
CA ARG A 5 4.83 -0.89 1.94
C ARG A 5 6.03 -0.76 1.01
N PHE A 6 7.18 -1.32 1.41
CA PHE A 6 8.38 -1.31 0.58
C PHE A 6 8.15 -2.03 -0.75
N ILE A 7 7.53 -3.21 -0.71
CA ILE A 7 7.24 -4.00 -1.91
C ILE A 7 6.23 -3.26 -2.78
N ALA A 8 5.14 -2.79 -2.18
CA ALA A 8 4.05 -2.09 -2.88
C ALA A 8 4.53 -0.79 -3.56
N GLU A 9 5.34 0.03 -2.90
CA GLU A 9 5.92 1.24 -3.50
C GLU A 9 6.90 0.91 -4.63
N ASN A 10 7.69 -0.17 -4.51
CA ASN A 10 8.62 -0.61 -5.57
C ASN A 10 7.92 -1.08 -6.84
N ILE A 11 6.71 -1.62 -6.73
CA ILE A 11 5.90 -2.05 -7.89
C ILE A 11 4.98 -0.93 -8.41
N GLY A 12 5.10 0.29 -7.88
CA GLY A 12 4.31 1.45 -8.30
C GLY A 12 2.92 1.56 -7.66
N CYS A 13 2.59 0.75 -6.66
CA CYS A 13 1.31 0.85 -5.96
C CYS A 13 1.28 2.04 -5.00
N ASP A 14 0.10 2.67 -4.89
CA ASP A 14 -0.19 3.64 -3.83
C ASP A 14 -0.66 2.91 -2.57
N VAL A 15 -0.06 3.22 -1.42
CA VAL A 15 -0.41 2.62 -0.13
C VAL A 15 -0.92 3.71 0.80
N LYS A 16 -2.21 3.64 1.13
CA LYS A 16 -2.87 4.53 2.10
C LYS A 16 -3.20 3.78 3.38
N TRP A 17 -2.89 4.43 4.50
CA TRP A 17 -3.25 3.97 5.83
C TRP A 17 -4.47 4.75 6.33
N ASN A 18 -5.51 4.03 6.74
CA ASN A 18 -6.67 4.60 7.42
C ASN A 18 -6.56 4.29 8.93
N SER A 19 -6.26 5.31 9.72
CA SER A 19 -6.12 5.19 11.18
C SER A 19 -7.43 4.92 11.90
N ASP A 20 -8.54 5.40 11.36
CA ASP A 20 -9.86 5.32 11.99
C ASP A 20 -10.41 3.89 11.95
N THR A 21 -10.17 3.17 10.85
CA THR A 21 -10.58 1.76 10.69
C THR A 21 -9.44 0.76 10.87
N GLN A 22 -8.20 1.25 11.06
CA GLN A 22 -6.99 0.42 11.09
C GLN A 22 -6.80 -0.42 9.82
N GLU A 23 -7.21 0.14 8.67
CA GLU A 23 -7.16 -0.55 7.38
C GLU A 23 -6.04 0.00 6.48
N VAL A 24 -5.42 -0.91 5.73
CA VAL A 24 -4.47 -0.57 4.66
C VAL A 24 -5.19 -0.69 3.32
N THR A 25 -5.24 0.40 2.56
CA THR A 25 -5.72 0.39 1.17
C THR A 25 -4.52 0.42 0.23
N VAL A 26 -4.42 -0.57 -0.65
CA VAL A 26 -3.37 -0.65 -1.69
C VAL A 26 -4.05 -0.49 -3.05
N SER A 27 -3.68 0.56 -3.78
CA SER A 27 -4.18 0.82 -5.13
C SER A 27 -3.08 0.55 -6.13
N TYR A 28 -3.28 -0.45 -6.99
CA TYR A 28 -2.40 -0.73 -8.11
C TYR A 28 -2.79 0.19 -9.28
N PRO A 29 -1.92 1.11 -9.76
CA PRO A 29 -2.20 1.86 -10.97
C PRO A 29 -2.17 0.88 -12.15
N LYS A 30 -3.36 0.56 -12.64
CA LYS A 30 -3.56 -0.25 -13.84
C LYS A 30 -3.79 0.69 -15.01
N ASP A 31 -2.71 1.07 -15.67
CA ASP A 31 -2.74 1.42 -17.10
C ASP A 31 -2.81 0.12 -17.92
#